data_AF-A0A7C1HQ07-F1
#
_entry.id   AF-A0A7C1HQ07-F1
#
_cell.length_a   1.000
_cell.length_b   1.000
_cell.length_c   1.000
_cell.angle_alpha   90.00
_cell.angle_beta   90.00
_cell.angle_gamma   90.00
#
_symmetry.space_group_name_H-M   'P 1'
#
loop_
_entity.id
_entity.type
_entity.pdbx_description
1 polymer ?
#
loop_
_entity_poly.entity_id
_entity_poly.type
_entity_poly.pdbx_seq_one_letter_code
_entity_poly.pdbx_strand_id
1 'polypeptide(L)'
;MTTEEPARWAVTLDRVIAETGELDHLYALVEERSASLDCAADTPIEQAQMAVEQVINPILIALEAHLRDTMNPGMTADEVKGIVHAWIEEQRALTG
;
A
#
# COMPACT_ATOMS: atom_id res chain seq x y z
N MET A 1 17.40 9.46 -29.63
CA MET A 1 17.76 9.27 -28.21
C MET A 1 16.86 10.19 -27.42
N THR A 2 15.75 9.67 -26.90
CA THR A 2 14.90 10.40 -25.96
C THR A 2 15.58 10.34 -24.60
N THR A 3 16.05 11.49 -24.15
CA THR A 3 16.56 11.68 -22.80
C THR A 3 15.43 11.40 -21.83
N GLU A 4 15.50 10.29 -21.10
CA GLU A 4 14.62 10.05 -19.97
C GLU A 4 14.96 11.10 -18.91
N GLU A 5 14.11 12.12 -18.83
CA GLU A 5 14.17 13.17 -17.83
C GLU A 5 13.98 12.51 -16.46
N PRO A 6 14.88 12.69 -15.47
CA PRO A 6 14.71 12.08 -14.16
C PRO A 6 13.46 12.68 -13.53
N ALA A 7 12.37 11.92 -13.52
CA ALA A 7 11.09 12.38 -13.02
C ALA A 7 11.30 12.91 -11.60
N ARG A 8 10.96 14.16 -11.32
CA ARG A 8 11.10 14.72 -9.97
C ARG A 8 9.99 14.11 -9.10
N TRP A 9 10.22 12.95 -8.50
CA TRP A 9 9.17 12.27 -7.73
C TRP A 9 8.89 12.98 -6.40
N ALA A 10 7.78 13.71 -6.34
CA ALA A 10 6.91 13.56 -5.18
C ALA A 10 6.22 12.21 -5.38
N VAL A 11 6.65 11.17 -4.66
CA VAL A 11 6.08 9.82 -4.79
C VAL A 11 4.66 9.86 -4.21
N THR A 12 3.64 10.01 -5.05
CA THR A 12 2.26 9.74 -4.66
C THR A 12 2.01 8.24 -4.71
N LEU A 13 1.42 7.69 -3.65
CA LEU A 13 1.07 6.28 -3.52
C LEU A 13 0.27 5.76 -4.74
N ASP A 14 -0.58 6.61 -5.31
CA ASP A 14 -1.34 6.37 -6.55
C ASP A 14 -0.45 5.93 -7.74
N ARG A 15 0.70 6.59 -7.91
CA ARG A 15 1.65 6.28 -9.00
C ARG A 15 2.36 4.96 -8.77
N VAL A 16 2.74 4.68 -7.53
CA VAL A 16 3.40 3.42 -7.15
C VAL A 16 2.46 2.25 -7.36
N ILE A 17 1.20 2.39 -6.98
CA ILE A 17 0.17 1.37 -7.19
C ILE A 17 -0.08 1.14 -8.68
N ALA A 18 -0.19 2.20 -9.47
CA ALA A 18 -0.46 2.11 -10.92
C ALA A 18 0.70 1.49 -11.71
N GLU A 19 1.96 1.73 -11.32
CA GLU A 19 3.15 1.30 -12.06
C GLU A 19 3.67 -0.10 -11.65
N THR A 20 3.42 -0.55 -10.41
CA THR A 20 3.99 -1.81 -9.89
C THR A 20 3.09 -3.03 -10.08
N GLY A 21 1.78 -2.82 -10.25
CA GLY A 21 0.81 -3.91 -10.28
C GLY A 21 0.58 -4.58 -8.92
N GLU A 22 1.06 -4.01 -7.82
CA GLU A 22 0.91 -4.57 -6.46
C GLU A 22 -0.46 -4.26 -5.84
N LEU A 23 -1.38 -3.63 -6.59
CA LEU A 23 -2.73 -3.32 -6.11
C LEU A 23 -3.49 -4.57 -5.64
N ASP A 24 -3.39 -5.68 -6.38
CA ASP A 24 -4.07 -6.93 -6.04
C ASP A 24 -3.53 -7.52 -4.72
N HIS A 25 -2.22 -7.45 -4.48
CA HIS A 25 -1.60 -7.89 -3.23
C HIS A 25 -1.98 -6.98 -2.06
N LEU A 26 -2.04 -5.67 -2.29
CA LEU A 26 -2.49 -4.70 -1.29
C LEU A 26 -3.97 -4.92 -0.93
N TYR A 27 -4.81 -5.22 -1.94
CA TYR A 27 -6.22 -5.56 -1.74
C TYR A 27 -6.37 -6.83 -0.89
N ALA A 28 -5.60 -7.87 -1.18
CA ALA A 28 -5.60 -9.10 -0.39
C ALA A 28 -5.16 -8.86 1.06
N LEU A 29 -4.15 -8.02 1.31
CA LEU A 29 -3.75 -7.63 2.66
C LEU A 29 -4.89 -6.90 3.40
N VAL A 30 -5.59 -5.99 2.72
CA VAL A 30 -6.76 -5.29 3.28
C VAL A 30 -7.87 -6.28 3.60
N GLU A 31 -8.16 -7.24 2.71
CA GLU A 31 -9.20 -8.26 2.92
C GLU A 31 -8.88 -9.14 4.14
N GLU A 32 -7.65 -9.64 4.25
CA GLU A 32 -7.16 -10.45 5.37
C GLU A 32 -7.31 -9.71 6.72
N ARG A 33 -6.91 -8.43 6.77
CA ARG A 33 -7.02 -7.62 8.00
C ARG A 33 -8.44 -7.20 8.31
N SER A 34 -9.25 -6.94 7.29
CA SER A 34 -10.67 -6.62 7.46
C SER A 34 -11.47 -7.83 7.95
N ALA A 35 -11.11 -9.05 7.53
CA ALA A 35 -11.72 -10.28 8.04
C ALA A 35 -11.41 -10.52 9.53
N SER A 36 -10.30 -9.97 10.02
CA SER A 36 -9.91 -10.02 11.43
C SER A 36 -10.51 -8.89 12.26
N LEU A 37 -11.18 -7.92 11.62
CA LEU A 37 -11.83 -6.81 12.31
C LEU A 37 -13.13 -7.29 12.96
N ASP A 38 -13.14 -7.38 14.28
CA ASP A 38 -14.38 -7.63 15.03
C ASP A 38 -15.26 -6.37 14.98
N CYS A 39 -16.16 -6.36 14.00
CA CYS A 39 -16.95 -5.18 13.66
C CYS A 39 -18.25 -5.18 14.48
N ALA A 40 -18.23 -4.54 15.65
CA ALA A 40 -19.43 -4.25 16.45
C ALA A 40 -20.28 -3.10 15.86
N ALA A 41 -20.51 -3.12 14.54
CA ALA A 41 -21.26 -2.09 13.84
C ALA A 41 -22.63 -2.61 13.40
N ASP A 42 -23.67 -1.80 13.66
CA ASP A 42 -25.07 -2.16 13.46
C ASP A 42 -25.54 -1.98 12.01
N THR A 43 -24.79 -1.19 11.21
CA THR A 43 -25.12 -0.92 9.81
C THR A 43 -23.96 -1.23 8.85
N PRO A 44 -24.25 -1.61 7.59
CA PRO A 44 -23.22 -1.81 6.57
C PRO A 44 -22.36 -0.57 6.29
N ILE A 45 -22.91 0.64 6.49
CA ILE A 45 -22.19 1.90 6.28
C ILE A 45 -21.15 2.10 7.38
N GLU A 46 -21.51 1.84 8.64
CA GLU A 46 -20.58 1.91 9.78
C GLU A 46 -19.49 0.83 9.67
N GLN A 47 -19.84 -0.38 9.23
CA GLN A 47 -18.86 -1.44 8.94
C GLN A 47 -17.84 -0.99 7.87
N ALA A 48 -18.33 -0.40 6.78
CA ALA A 48 -17.46 0.13 5.73
C ALA A 48 -16.57 1.28 6.23
N GLN A 49 -17.10 2.19 7.04
CA GLN A 49 -16.33 3.27 7.64
C GLN A 49 -15.26 2.74 8.60
N MET A 50 -15.60 1.76 9.45
CA MET A 50 -14.63 1.12 10.34
C MET A 50 -13.53 0.40 9.57
N ALA A 51 -13.85 -0.32 8.49
CA ALA A 51 -12.85 -0.95 7.64
C ALA A 51 -11.92 0.11 7.00
N VAL A 52 -12.46 1.23 6.53
CA VAL A 52 -11.65 2.32 5.99
C VAL A 52 -10.73 2.91 7.06
N GLU A 53 -11.26 3.24 8.23
CA GLU A 53 -10.52 3.95 9.28
C GLU A 53 -9.51 3.07 10.01
N GLN A 54 -9.84 1.80 10.25
CA GLN A 54 -9.03 0.89 11.07
C GLN A 54 -8.12 -0.02 10.26
N VAL A 55 -8.43 -0.26 8.97
CA VAL A 55 -7.65 -1.17 8.13
C VAL A 55 -7.04 -0.43 6.95
N ILE A 56 -7.85 0.16 6.08
CA ILE A 56 -7.37 0.73 4.80
C ILE A 56 -6.46 1.94 5.04
N ASN A 57 -6.92 2.95 5.79
CA ASN A 57 -6.15 4.15 6.03
C ASN A 57 -4.80 3.87 6.73
N PRO A 58 -4.73 3.06 7.81
CA PRO A 58 -3.47 2.71 8.43
C PRO A 58 -2.50 2.00 7.48
N ILE A 59 -2.98 1.07 6.64
CA ILE A 59 -2.15 0.38 5.64
C ILE A 59 -1.58 1.38 4.64
N LEU A 60 -2.41 2.26 4.06
CA LEU A 60 -1.97 3.23 3.06
C LEU A 60 -0.98 4.24 3.64
N ILE A 61 -1.22 4.73 4.86
CA ILE A 61 -0.32 5.67 5.56
C ILE A 61 1.03 5.00 5.84
N ALA A 62 1.03 3.76 6.35
CA ALA A 62 2.25 3.03 6.66
C ALA A 62 3.06 2.72 5.40
N LEU A 63 2.38 2.33 4.31
CA LEU A 63 3.02 2.11 3.02
C LEU A 63 3.64 3.41 2.46
N GLU A 64 2.91 4.53 2.50
CA GLU A 64 3.43 5.82 2.05
C GLU A 64 4.68 6.24 2.86
N ALA A 65 4.66 6.05 4.18
CA ALA A 65 5.80 6.34 5.04
C ALA A 65 7.00 5.44 4.68
N HIS A 66 6.78 4.13 4.52
CA HIS A 66 7.83 3.19 4.16
C HIS A 66 8.46 3.52 2.79
N LEU A 67 7.64 3.87 1.80
CA LEU A 67 8.11 4.27 0.48
C LEU A 67 8.91 5.57 0.53
N ARG A 68 8.49 6.55 1.33
CA ARG A 68 9.22 7.80 1.53
C ARG A 68 10.62 7.56 2.11
N ASP A 69 10.76 6.60 3.01
CA ASP A 69 12.04 6.30 3.67
C ASP A 69 12.96 5.42 2.83
N THR A 70 12.38 4.56 1.97
CA THR A 70 13.13 3.53 1.24
C THR A 70 13.42 3.91 -0.22
N MET A 71 12.51 4.64 -0.87
CA MET A 71 12.66 4.97 -2.28
C MET A 71 13.70 6.06 -2.50
N ASN A 72 14.43 5.95 -3.61
CA ASN A 72 15.32 7.01 -4.06
C ASN A 72 15.01 7.40 -5.52
N PRO A 73 15.42 8.62 -5.94
CA PRO A 73 15.20 9.13 -7.29
C PRO A 73 15.94 8.35 -8.42
N GLY A 74 16.64 7.27 -8.14
CA GLY A 74 17.30 6.43 -9.14
C GLY A 74 16.60 5.11 -9.40
N MET A 75 15.56 4.78 -8.63
CA MET A 75 14.92 3.47 -8.67
C MET A 75 14.03 3.29 -9.89
N THR A 76 14.11 2.10 -10.47
CA THR A 76 13.22 1.59 -11.52
C THR A 76 11.89 1.12 -10.94
N ALA A 77 10.87 1.00 -11.79
CA ALA A 77 9.56 0.48 -11.38
C ALA A 77 9.64 -0.94 -10.79
N ASP A 78 10.54 -1.80 -11.28
CA ASP A 78 10.76 -3.15 -10.75
C ASP A 78 11.39 -3.14 -9.35
N GLU A 79 12.32 -2.21 -9.08
CA GLU A 79 12.88 -2.05 -7.74
C GLU A 79 11.84 -1.54 -6.75
N VAL A 80 11.00 -0.58 -7.17
CA VAL A 80 9.89 -0.09 -6.36
C VAL A 80 8.86 -1.19 -6.11
N LYS A 81 8.55 -2.00 -7.11
CA LYS A 81 7.70 -3.19 -6.97
C LYS A 81 8.26 -4.15 -5.93
N GLY A 82 9.56 -4.43 -5.97
CA GLY A 82 10.23 -5.28 -4.99
C GLY A 82 10.10 -4.76 -3.55
N ILE A 83 10.22 -3.44 -3.36
CA ILE A 83 10.05 -2.79 -2.05
C ILE A 83 8.61 -2.93 -1.56
N VAL A 84 7.62 -2.58 -2.40
CA VAL A 84 6.21 -2.68 -2.04
C VAL A 84 5.84 -4.13 -1.71
N HIS A 85 6.25 -5.08 -2.55
CA HIS A 85 5.98 -6.50 -2.35
C HIS A 85 6.59 -7.02 -1.04
N ALA A 86 7.86 -6.71 -0.79
CA ALA A 86 8.53 -7.11 0.44
C ALA A 86 7.84 -6.53 1.69
N TRP A 87 7.41 -5.27 1.63
CA TRP A 87 6.65 -4.64 2.71
C TRP A 87 5.31 -5.33 2.94
N ILE A 88 4.56 -5.67 1.90
CA ILE A 88 3.28 -6.40 2.02
C ILE A 88 3.48 -7.75 2.71
N GLU A 89 4.49 -8.51 2.31
CA GLU A 89 4.80 -9.82 2.91
C GLU A 89 5.22 -9.68 4.39
N GLU A 90 5.99 -8.64 4.72
CA GLU A 90 6.33 -8.33 6.12
C GLU A 90 5.08 -7.98 6.94
N GLN A 91 4.17 -7.19 6.36
CA GLN A 91 2.89 -6.86 7.00
C GLN A 91 2.00 -8.09 7.24
N ARG A 92 2.01 -9.07 6.34
CA ARG A 92 1.29 -10.34 6.50
C ARG A 92 1.85 -11.16 7.65
N ALA A 93 3.18 -11.26 7.72
CA ALA A 93 3.88 -12.00 8.76
C ALA A 93 3.62 -11.45 10.18
N LEU A 94 3.34 -10.14 10.31
CA LEU A 94 3.00 -9.50 11.60
C LEU A 94 1.57 -9.80 12.10
N THR A 95 0.70 -10.27 11.21
CA THR A 95 -0.71 -10.60 11.53
C THR A 95 -0.95 -12.11 11.70
N GLY A 96 0.07 -12.95 11.47
CA GLY A 96 0.02 -14.41 11.63
C GLY A 96 0.39 -14.92 13.03
#